data_AF-A0A653CSR2-F1
#
_entry.id   AF-A0A653CSR2-F1
#
_cell.length_a   1.000
_cell.length_b   1.000
_cell.length_c   1.000
_cell.angle_alpha   90.00
_cell.angle_beta   90.00
_cell.angle_gamma   90.00
#
_symmetry.space_group_name_H-M   'P 1'
#
loop_
_entity.id
_entity.type
_entity.pdbx_description
1 polymer ?
#
loop_
_entity_poly.entity_id
_entity_poly.type
_entity_poly.pdbx_seq_one_letter_code
_entity_poly.pdbx_strand_id
1 'polypeptide(L)'
;MYVPGDDTKKINKAVGLDVDFIALDCEDGVAINRKDDARKTIRQFLDELRPKSIKGDLGVRVNSIDTGLCGDDLTSCLSSKNIPDTILLPKVESTEELNWFADKTDSLLKNDQKINLIVYIETALAFVNLTHICQHAVELSNNKRFIAAGLVFGSDDFCASIGASRTEDCSEVSYARQKLVLTAKAFNLQAIDMVYIKYKGNGEKRSKSNKLA
;
A
#
# COMPACT_ATOMS: atom_id res chain seq x y z
N MET A 1 0.12 -8.68 4.64
CA MET A 1 -1.11 -8.91 5.43
C MET A 1 -1.65 -7.56 5.88
N TYR A 2 -2.94 -7.28 5.70
CA TYR A 2 -3.55 -6.04 6.16
C TYR A 2 -4.07 -6.17 7.59
N VAL A 3 -3.88 -5.12 8.38
CA VAL A 3 -4.30 -5.04 9.77
C VAL A 3 -4.93 -3.66 10.01
N PRO A 4 -6.21 -3.58 10.42
CA PRO A 4 -6.83 -2.31 10.77
C PRO A 4 -6.02 -1.55 11.83
N GLY A 5 -5.69 -0.30 11.53
CA GLY A 5 -4.85 0.54 12.38
C GLY A 5 -5.47 0.89 13.72
N ASP A 6 -6.80 0.77 13.87
CA ASP A 6 -7.55 1.08 15.08
C ASP A 6 -7.75 -0.13 16.02
N ASP A 7 -7.20 -1.30 15.67
CA ASP A 7 -7.35 -2.56 16.41
C ASP A 7 -6.01 -3.04 16.98
N THR A 8 -5.64 -2.53 18.16
CA THR A 8 -4.39 -2.88 18.86
C THR A 8 -4.25 -4.40 19.09
N LYS A 9 -5.36 -5.12 19.28
CA LYS A 9 -5.32 -6.58 19.49
C LYS A 9 -4.86 -7.30 18.22
N LYS A 10 -5.36 -6.89 17.05
CA LYS A 10 -4.90 -7.46 15.77
C LYS A 10 -3.48 -7.05 15.43
N ILE A 11 -3.07 -5.81 15.73
CA ILE A 11 -1.69 -5.34 15.54
C ILE A 11 -0.72 -6.22 16.34
N ASN A 12 -0.96 -6.39 17.64
CA ASN A 12 -0.09 -7.20 18.51
C ASN A 12 -0.04 -8.67 18.06
N LYS A 13 -1.16 -9.21 17.56
CA LYS A 13 -1.19 -10.57 17.01
C LYS A 13 -0.36 -10.67 15.72
N ALA A 14 -0.47 -9.70 14.81
CA ALA A 14 0.20 -9.72 13.52
C ALA A 14 1.72 -9.70 13.66
N VAL A 15 2.25 -8.95 14.62
CA VAL A 15 3.69 -8.87 14.93
C VAL A 15 4.30 -10.23 15.33
N GLY A 16 3.49 -11.14 15.88
CA GLY A 16 3.91 -12.49 16.25
C GLY A 16 3.81 -13.52 15.11
N LEU A 17 3.34 -13.14 13.93
CA LEU A 17 3.18 -14.05 12.79
C LEU A 17 4.43 -14.04 11.90
N ASP A 18 4.74 -15.19 11.31
CA ASP A 18 5.79 -15.34 10.30
C ASP A 18 5.22 -14.90 8.94
N VAL A 19 5.27 -13.60 8.67
CA VAL A 19 4.79 -12.97 7.42
C VAL A 19 5.86 -12.03 6.87
N ASP A 20 5.95 -11.98 5.54
CA ASP A 20 6.94 -11.13 4.85
C ASP A 20 6.60 -9.64 4.91
N PHE A 21 5.31 -9.31 5.06
CA PHE A 21 4.82 -7.93 5.04
C PHE A 21 3.59 -7.74 5.92
N ILE A 22 3.58 -6.71 6.77
CA ILE A 22 2.41 -6.25 7.54
C ILE A 22 2.06 -4.83 7.09
N ALA A 23 0.83 -4.62 6.59
CA ALA A 23 0.29 -3.32 6.26
C ALA A 23 -0.67 -2.88 7.37
N LEU A 24 -0.25 -1.93 8.20
CA LEU A 24 -1.15 -1.25 9.14
C LEU A 24 -2.01 -0.27 8.35
N ASP A 25 -3.33 -0.41 8.46
CA ASP A 25 -4.25 0.23 7.55
C ASP A 25 -4.92 1.45 8.19
N CYS A 26 -4.79 2.62 7.56
CA CYS A 26 -5.57 3.82 7.85
C CYS A 26 -6.75 3.99 6.88
N GLU A 27 -6.81 3.22 5.78
CA GLU A 27 -7.77 3.39 4.70
C GLU A 27 -8.99 2.46 4.90
N ASP A 28 -9.37 1.63 3.93
CA ASP A 28 -10.68 0.97 3.93
C ASP A 28 -10.90 -0.06 5.06
N GLY A 29 -9.83 -0.53 5.70
CA GLY A 29 -9.91 -1.38 6.89
C GLY A 29 -10.34 -0.63 8.16
N VAL A 30 -10.45 0.70 8.11
CA VAL A 30 -10.80 1.55 9.26
C VAL A 30 -12.03 2.41 8.93
N ALA A 31 -13.03 2.38 9.83
CA ALA A 31 -14.21 3.22 9.70
C ALA A 31 -13.88 4.72 9.72
N ILE A 32 -14.64 5.53 9.00
CA ILE A 32 -14.37 6.97 8.84
C ILE A 32 -14.26 7.74 10.17
N ASN A 33 -15.08 7.38 11.16
CA ASN A 33 -15.08 7.99 12.49
C ASN A 33 -13.93 7.48 13.40
N ARG A 34 -13.11 6.56 12.91
CA ARG A 34 -12.00 5.93 13.64
C ARG A 34 -10.63 6.19 13.01
N LYS A 35 -10.56 6.99 11.94
CA LYS A 35 -9.30 7.35 11.26
C LYS A 35 -8.31 8.02 12.21
N ASP A 36 -8.78 8.94 13.06
CA ASP A 36 -7.96 9.61 14.08
C ASP A 36 -7.39 8.62 15.10
N ASP A 37 -8.20 7.65 15.51
CA ASP A 37 -7.78 6.63 16.46
C ASP A 37 -6.79 5.65 15.84
N ALA A 38 -6.97 5.29 14.56
CA ALA A 38 -6.00 4.49 13.81
C ALA A 38 -4.64 5.19 13.75
N ARG A 39 -4.62 6.49 13.39
CA ARG A 39 -3.37 7.27 13.35
C ARG A 39 -2.67 7.29 14.71
N LYS A 40 -3.41 7.51 15.80
CA LYS A 40 -2.86 7.51 17.17
C LYS A 40 -2.31 6.14 17.55
N THR A 41 -3.06 5.08 17.25
CA THR A 41 -2.68 3.70 17.58
C THR A 41 -1.44 3.27 16.81
N ILE A 42 -1.37 3.53 15.50
CA ILE A 42 -0.20 3.26 14.67
C ILE A 42 1.00 4.06 15.18
N ARG A 43 0.83 5.35 15.49
CA ARG A 43 1.89 6.18 16.04
C ARG A 43 2.42 5.63 17.36
N GLN A 44 1.53 5.30 18.29
CA GLN A 44 1.91 4.71 19.57
C GLN A 44 2.67 3.40 19.36
N PHE A 45 2.18 2.54 18.48
CA PHE A 45 2.85 1.29 18.11
C PHE A 45 4.27 1.53 17.57
N LEU A 46 4.44 2.47 16.64
CA LEU A 46 5.74 2.84 16.07
C LEU A 46 6.69 3.48 17.13
N ASP A 47 6.15 4.24 18.09
CA ASP A 47 6.92 4.86 19.16
C ASP A 47 7.36 3.87 20.25
N GLU A 48 6.55 2.85 20.52
CA GLU A 48 6.81 1.83 21.56
C GLU A 48 7.66 0.67 21.03
N LEU A 49 7.48 0.32 19.75
CA LEU A 49 7.98 -0.91 19.16
C LEU A 49 8.63 -0.59 17.81
N ARG A 50 9.96 -0.72 17.74
CA ARG A 50 10.52 -1.46 16.60
C ARG A 50 10.86 -2.84 17.15
N PRO A 51 9.93 -3.81 17.12
CA PRO A 51 10.29 -5.11 17.60
C PRO A 51 11.39 -5.60 16.67
N LYS A 52 12.59 -5.80 17.21
CA LYS A 52 13.60 -6.66 16.57
C LYS A 52 13.05 -8.06 16.25
N SER A 53 11.81 -8.36 16.65
CA SER A 53 11.05 -9.57 16.37
C SER A 53 10.17 -9.53 15.11
N ILE A 54 9.92 -8.38 14.47
CA ILE A 54 9.28 -8.39 13.14
C ILE A 54 10.35 -8.83 12.15
N LYS A 55 10.19 -10.02 11.58
CA LYS A 55 11.11 -10.56 10.56
C LYS A 55 10.87 -9.96 9.17
N GLY A 56 9.64 -9.53 8.89
CA GLY A 56 9.23 -8.95 7.60
C GLY A 56 9.22 -7.42 7.58
N ASP A 57 8.75 -6.88 6.47
CA ASP A 57 8.57 -5.44 6.22
C ASP A 57 7.30 -4.94 6.95
N LEU A 58 7.43 -3.82 7.67
CA LEU A 58 6.30 -3.14 8.29
C LEU A 58 5.92 -1.90 7.47
N GLY A 59 4.76 -1.98 6.81
CA GLY A 59 4.19 -0.88 6.07
C GLY A 59 2.98 -0.22 6.73
N VAL A 60 2.67 1.01 6.31
CA VAL A 60 1.43 1.72 6.64
C VAL A 60 0.70 2.06 5.34
N ARG A 61 -0.55 1.60 5.19
CA ARG A 61 -1.46 2.08 4.13
C ARG A 61 -2.15 3.34 4.60
N VAL A 62 -1.78 4.46 4.02
CA VAL A 62 -2.40 5.76 4.30
C VAL A 62 -3.72 5.90 3.56
N ASN A 63 -4.54 6.88 3.91
CA ASN A 63 -5.69 7.24 3.08
C ASN A 63 -5.21 7.87 1.75
N SER A 64 -6.05 7.81 0.72
CA SER A 64 -5.78 8.42 -0.58
C SER A 64 -5.73 9.95 -0.47
N ILE A 65 -5.05 10.60 -1.41
CA ILE A 65 -4.78 12.04 -1.36
C ILE A 65 -6.08 12.85 -1.44
N ASP A 66 -7.02 12.42 -2.27
CA ASP A 66 -8.34 13.02 -2.48
C ASP A 66 -9.21 13.08 -1.20
N THR A 67 -8.97 12.20 -0.24
CA THR A 67 -9.70 12.20 1.05
C THR A 67 -9.35 13.41 1.94
N GLY A 68 -8.22 14.07 1.68
CA GLY A 68 -7.65 15.09 2.56
C GLY A 68 -7.02 14.56 3.85
N LEU A 69 -7.07 13.24 4.11
CA LEU A 69 -6.56 12.62 5.35
C LEU A 69 -5.10 12.13 5.21
N CYS A 70 -4.63 11.91 3.99
CA CYS A 70 -3.29 11.37 3.70
C CYS A 70 -2.16 12.17 4.38
N GLY A 71 -2.28 13.50 4.39
CA GLY A 71 -1.28 14.38 5.01
C GLY A 71 -1.14 14.18 6.52
N ASP A 72 -2.24 13.94 7.22
CA ASP A 72 -2.27 13.67 8.65
C ASP A 72 -1.74 12.27 8.95
N ASP A 73 -2.06 11.29 8.10
CA ASP A 73 -1.54 9.93 8.21
C ASP A 73 0.00 9.92 8.11
N LEU A 74 0.54 10.56 7.07
CA LEU A 74 1.98 10.69 6.85
C LEU A 74 2.67 11.43 7.98
N THR A 75 2.07 12.54 8.43
CA THR A 75 2.63 13.31 9.55
C THR A 75 2.69 12.48 10.82
N SER A 76 1.62 11.71 11.10
CA SER A 76 1.54 10.83 12.26
C SER A 76 2.63 9.74 12.21
N CYS A 77 2.72 8.97 11.12
CA CYS A 77 3.61 7.81 11.04
C CYS A 77 5.09 8.19 10.83
N LEU A 78 5.40 9.21 10.02
CA LEU A 78 6.79 9.58 9.71
C LEU A 78 7.44 10.47 10.79
N SER A 79 6.65 11.06 11.68
CA SER A 79 7.15 11.83 12.84
C SER A 79 7.32 10.98 14.11
N SER A 80 7.11 9.67 14.02
CA SER A 80 7.31 8.71 15.12
C SER A 80 8.80 8.48 15.41
N LYS A 81 9.09 7.88 16.57
CA LYS A 81 10.46 7.50 16.95
C LYS A 81 11.07 6.50 15.96
N ASN A 82 10.25 5.57 15.47
CA ASN A 82 10.63 4.60 14.45
C ASN A 82 9.65 4.70 13.27
N ILE A 83 10.12 5.12 12.11
CA ILE A 83 9.28 5.15 10.91
C ILE A 83 8.98 3.72 10.41
N PRO A 84 7.85 3.48 9.71
CA PRO A 84 7.64 2.24 8.99
C PRO A 84 8.71 2.04 7.91
N ASP A 85 8.88 0.81 7.42
CA ASP A 85 9.80 0.52 6.33
C ASP A 85 9.16 0.92 4.97
N THR A 86 7.83 0.84 4.86
CA THR A 86 7.08 1.11 3.63
C THR A 86 5.82 1.95 3.83
N ILE A 87 5.51 2.86 2.91
CA ILE A 87 4.19 3.48 2.78
C ILE A 87 3.48 2.89 1.57
N LEU A 88 2.21 2.52 1.77
CA LEU A 88 1.30 2.11 0.72
C LEU A 88 0.37 3.29 0.42
N LEU A 89 0.43 3.82 -0.79
CA LEU A 89 -0.35 4.97 -1.23
C LEU A 89 -1.50 4.49 -2.14
N PRO A 90 -2.76 4.52 -1.67
CA PRO A 90 -3.90 4.12 -2.46
C PRO A 90 -4.29 5.17 -3.51
N LYS A 91 -5.03 4.73 -4.53
CA LYS A 91 -5.73 5.52 -5.55
C LYS A 91 -4.86 6.56 -6.26
N VAL A 92 -3.63 6.17 -6.64
CA VAL A 92 -2.76 7.08 -7.41
C VAL A 92 -3.16 7.06 -8.88
N GLU A 93 -3.54 8.22 -9.39
CA GLU A 93 -4.00 8.43 -10.76
C GLU A 93 -3.08 9.33 -11.58
N SER A 94 -2.20 10.11 -10.94
CA SER A 94 -1.39 11.12 -11.65
C SER A 94 0.05 11.27 -11.11
N THR A 95 0.89 11.95 -11.90
CA THR A 95 2.26 12.28 -11.51
C THR A 95 2.33 13.41 -10.47
N GLU A 96 1.33 14.28 -10.43
CA GLU A 96 1.20 15.37 -9.47
C GLU A 96 1.01 14.84 -8.04
N GLU A 97 0.25 13.75 -7.89
CA GLU A 97 0.09 13.06 -6.61
C GLU A 97 1.41 12.50 -6.07
N LEU A 98 2.25 11.96 -6.96
CA LEU A 98 3.60 11.51 -6.60
C LEU A 98 4.51 12.68 -6.21
N ASN A 99 4.42 13.83 -6.89
CA ASN A 99 5.14 15.04 -6.50
C ASN A 99 4.72 15.52 -5.12
N TRP A 100 3.40 15.57 -4.86
CA TRP A 100 2.87 15.93 -3.56
C TRP A 100 3.37 14.98 -2.46
N PHE A 101 3.34 13.68 -2.71
CA PHE A 101 3.86 12.68 -1.77
C PHE A 101 5.35 12.86 -1.52
N ALA A 102 6.13 13.10 -2.58
CA ALA A 102 7.57 13.34 -2.49
C ALA A 102 7.88 14.56 -1.63
N ASP A 103 7.23 15.68 -1.87
CA ASP A 103 7.45 16.91 -1.11
C ASP A 103 7.01 16.77 0.36
N LYS A 104 5.89 16.06 0.59
CA LYS A 104 5.41 15.78 1.94
C LYS A 104 6.39 14.89 2.70
N THR A 105 6.88 13.81 2.10
CA THR A 105 7.86 12.91 2.73
C THR A 105 9.22 13.59 2.95
N ASP A 106 9.70 14.38 1.99
CA ASP A 106 10.91 15.19 2.10
C ASP A 106 10.85 16.14 3.30
N SER A 107 9.68 16.75 3.56
CA SER A 107 9.47 17.68 4.67
C SER A 107 9.40 17.01 6.05
N LEU A 108 9.01 15.74 6.13
CA LEU A 108 8.76 15.02 7.37
C LEU A 108 9.96 14.18 7.83
N LEU A 109 10.64 13.54 6.88
CA LEU A 109 11.78 12.66 7.15
C LEU A 109 13.04 13.48 7.47
N LYS A 110 13.80 13.01 8.46
CA LYS A 110 14.98 13.71 8.99
C LYS A 110 16.28 13.01 8.56
N ASN A 111 17.38 13.76 8.58
CA ASN A 111 18.74 13.25 8.31
C ASN A 111 18.81 12.49 6.97
N ASP A 112 19.28 11.24 6.94
CA ASP A 112 19.35 10.40 5.74
C ASP A 112 18.24 9.34 5.68
N GLN A 113 17.15 9.54 6.43
CA GLN A 113 16.01 8.61 6.40
C GLN A 113 15.41 8.55 5.00
N LYS A 114 15.14 7.31 4.57
CA LYS A 114 14.40 6.97 3.36
C LYS A 114 13.22 6.09 3.70
N ILE A 115 12.21 6.07 2.84
CA ILE A 115 10.98 5.30 3.01
C ILE A 115 10.63 4.57 1.70
N ASN A 116 10.27 3.30 1.74
CA ASN A 116 9.79 2.63 0.54
C ASN A 116 8.37 3.11 0.20
N LEU A 117 8.05 3.18 -1.09
CA LEU A 117 6.72 3.50 -1.61
C LEU A 117 6.20 2.34 -2.43
N ILE A 118 4.99 1.88 -2.07
CA ILE A 118 4.18 0.98 -2.88
C ILE A 118 2.92 1.73 -3.31
N VAL A 119 2.69 1.79 -4.62
CA VAL A 119 1.56 2.54 -5.20
C VAL A 119 0.41 1.59 -5.56
N TYR A 120 -0.83 1.97 -5.28
CA TYR A 120 -1.98 1.19 -5.72
C TYR A 120 -2.42 1.69 -7.08
N ILE A 121 -2.60 0.73 -7.98
CA ILE A 121 -3.20 0.95 -9.29
C ILE A 121 -4.57 0.29 -9.23
N GLU A 122 -5.60 1.10 -9.05
CA GLU A 122 -6.93 0.60 -8.71
C GLU A 122 -8.08 1.39 -9.34
N THR A 123 -7.78 2.21 -10.35
CA THR A 123 -8.80 2.92 -11.13
C THR A 123 -8.52 2.83 -12.63
N ALA A 124 -9.53 3.09 -13.45
CA ALA A 124 -9.39 3.15 -14.90
C ALA A 124 -8.33 4.19 -15.30
N LEU A 125 -8.34 5.37 -14.67
CA LEU A 125 -7.40 6.46 -14.96
C LEU A 125 -5.96 6.07 -14.58
N ALA A 126 -5.76 5.43 -13.42
CA ALA A 126 -4.46 4.90 -13.02
C ALA A 126 -3.90 3.93 -14.07
N PHE A 127 -4.73 3.07 -14.67
CA PHE A 127 -4.29 2.18 -15.74
C PHE A 127 -4.00 2.89 -17.07
N VAL A 128 -4.69 3.99 -17.38
CA VAL A 128 -4.36 4.83 -18.54
C VAL A 128 -2.98 5.49 -18.33
N ASN A 129 -2.72 5.99 -17.12
CA ASN A 129 -1.50 6.71 -16.77
C ASN A 129 -0.34 5.83 -16.27
N LEU A 130 -0.54 4.51 -16.18
CA LEU A 130 0.35 3.58 -15.48
C LEU A 130 1.84 3.73 -15.84
N THR A 131 2.16 3.83 -17.13
CA THR A 131 3.56 3.98 -17.58
C THR A 131 4.17 5.27 -17.05
N HIS A 132 3.44 6.40 -17.12
CA HIS A 132 3.91 7.69 -16.63
C HIS A 132 4.07 7.68 -15.11
N ILE A 133 3.12 7.08 -14.38
CA ILE A 133 3.21 6.93 -12.91
C ILE A 133 4.47 6.14 -12.54
N CYS A 134 4.72 5.00 -13.19
CA CYS A 134 5.89 4.16 -12.88
C CYS A 134 7.20 4.87 -13.21
N GLN A 135 7.29 5.47 -14.41
CA GLN A 135 8.47 6.22 -14.83
C GLN A 135 8.78 7.34 -13.84
N HIS A 136 7.78 8.17 -13.54
CA HIS A 136 7.95 9.33 -12.67
C HIS A 136 8.30 8.92 -11.23
N ALA A 137 7.69 7.86 -10.70
CA ALA A 137 8.03 7.33 -9.38
C ALA A 137 9.51 6.89 -9.29
N VAL A 138 10.03 6.21 -10.31
CA VAL A 138 11.44 5.79 -10.38
C VAL A 138 12.36 7.01 -10.54
N GLU A 139 12.00 7.97 -11.38
CA GLU A 139 12.77 9.21 -11.57
C GLU A 139 12.90 10.00 -10.26
N LEU A 140 11.78 10.23 -9.56
CA LEU A 140 11.77 10.89 -8.24
C LEU A 140 12.55 10.12 -7.19
N SER A 141 12.56 8.77 -7.24
CA SER A 141 13.30 7.96 -6.26
C SER A 141 14.82 8.20 -6.29
N ASN A 142 15.35 8.78 -7.37
CA ASN A 142 16.78 9.10 -7.48
C ASN A 142 17.18 10.35 -6.69
N ASN A 143 16.26 11.28 -6.46
CA ASN A 143 16.55 12.59 -5.85
C ASN A 143 15.65 12.94 -4.66
N LYS A 144 14.66 12.09 -4.33
CA LYS A 144 13.74 12.24 -3.20
C LYS A 144 14.03 11.23 -2.10
N ARG A 145 13.39 11.42 -0.94
CA ARG A 145 13.57 10.52 0.21
C ARG A 145 12.80 9.20 0.09
N PHE A 146 11.80 9.12 -0.76
CA PHE A 146 11.12 7.84 -0.99
C PHE A 146 11.86 6.98 -2.02
N ILE A 147 11.65 5.67 -1.95
CA ILE A 147 12.16 4.67 -2.90
C ILE A 147 10.96 3.93 -3.48
N ALA A 148 10.73 4.04 -4.79
CA ALA A 148 9.70 3.27 -5.49
C ALA A 148 10.02 1.77 -5.41
N ALA A 149 9.23 1.03 -4.65
CA ALA A 149 9.45 -0.38 -4.37
C ALA A 149 8.53 -1.30 -5.18
N GLY A 150 7.29 -0.88 -5.43
CA GLY A 150 6.33 -1.75 -6.10
C GLY A 150 4.97 -1.13 -6.39
N LEU A 151 4.14 -1.93 -7.05
CA LEU A 151 2.75 -1.65 -7.36
C LEU A 151 1.85 -2.71 -6.74
N VAL A 152 0.68 -2.32 -6.25
CA VAL A 152 -0.40 -3.21 -5.81
C VAL A 152 -1.59 -3.05 -6.74
N PHE A 153 -2.17 -4.16 -7.17
CA PHE A 153 -3.42 -4.15 -7.93
C PHE A 153 -4.64 -4.16 -6.99
N GLY A 154 -5.32 -3.02 -6.84
CA GLY A 154 -6.60 -2.92 -6.13
C GLY A 154 -7.76 -3.37 -7.02
N SER A 155 -8.06 -4.68 -7.04
CA SER A 155 -9.02 -5.22 -8.01
C SER A 155 -10.47 -4.79 -7.77
N ASP A 156 -10.88 -4.61 -6.52
CA ASP A 156 -12.28 -4.34 -6.19
C ASP A 156 -12.64 -2.88 -6.52
N ASP A 157 -11.77 -1.92 -6.15
CA ASP A 157 -11.88 -0.52 -6.61
C ASP A 157 -11.75 -0.40 -8.13
N PHE A 158 -10.86 -1.20 -8.75
CA PHE A 158 -10.73 -1.19 -10.21
C PHE A 158 -12.03 -1.63 -10.89
N CYS A 159 -12.64 -2.72 -10.41
CA CYS A 159 -13.93 -3.19 -10.92
C CYS A 159 -15.01 -2.13 -10.75
N ALA A 160 -15.09 -1.46 -9.60
CA ALA A 160 -16.01 -0.34 -9.38
C ALA A 160 -15.75 0.81 -10.38
N SER A 161 -14.48 1.14 -10.62
CA SER A 161 -14.04 2.22 -11.53
C SER A 161 -14.42 1.96 -13.00
N ILE A 162 -14.32 0.71 -13.47
CA ILE A 162 -14.67 0.35 -14.86
C ILE A 162 -16.12 -0.11 -15.03
N GLY A 163 -16.91 -0.15 -13.95
CA GLY A 163 -18.29 -0.66 -13.97
C GLY A 163 -18.40 -2.17 -14.20
N ALA A 164 -17.38 -2.94 -13.80
CA ALA A 164 -17.38 -4.40 -13.91
C ALA A 164 -17.90 -5.08 -12.64
N SER A 165 -18.50 -6.26 -12.81
CA SER A 165 -18.88 -7.14 -11.71
C SER A 165 -17.86 -8.28 -11.56
N ARG A 166 -17.57 -8.68 -10.32
CA ARG A 166 -16.62 -9.77 -10.04
C ARG A 166 -17.13 -11.09 -10.61
N THR A 167 -16.28 -11.78 -11.34
CA THR A 167 -16.55 -13.13 -11.83
C THR A 167 -15.73 -14.16 -11.04
N GLU A 168 -16.16 -15.42 -11.04
CA GLU A 168 -15.43 -16.49 -10.34
C GLU A 168 -14.06 -16.79 -10.96
N ASP A 169 -13.92 -16.60 -12.27
CA ASP A 169 -12.68 -16.84 -13.00
C ASP A 169 -11.75 -15.62 -13.04
N CYS A 170 -12.23 -14.45 -12.61
CA CYS A 170 -11.50 -13.17 -12.60
C CYS A 170 -11.06 -12.73 -14.00
N SER A 171 -11.78 -13.15 -15.05
CA SER A 171 -11.49 -12.78 -16.44
C SER A 171 -11.62 -11.27 -16.68
N GLU A 172 -12.51 -10.60 -15.95
CA GLU A 172 -12.78 -9.15 -16.05
C GLU A 172 -11.55 -8.29 -15.71
N VAL A 173 -10.63 -8.82 -14.88
CA VAL A 173 -9.41 -8.12 -14.48
C VAL A 173 -8.15 -8.66 -15.16
N SER A 174 -8.27 -9.60 -16.10
CA SER A 174 -7.10 -10.27 -16.71
C SER A 174 -6.18 -9.27 -17.44
N TYR A 175 -6.75 -8.36 -18.22
CA TYR A 175 -5.97 -7.32 -18.92
C TYR A 175 -5.23 -6.42 -17.92
N ALA A 176 -5.93 -5.93 -16.90
CA ALA A 176 -5.37 -5.07 -15.85
C ALA A 176 -4.18 -5.73 -15.14
N ARG A 177 -4.33 -7.00 -14.74
CA ARG A 177 -3.25 -7.77 -14.09
C ARG A 177 -2.03 -7.93 -14.99
N GLN A 178 -2.23 -8.34 -16.25
CA GLN A 178 -1.13 -8.53 -17.20
C GLN A 178 -0.39 -7.23 -17.48
N LYS A 179 -1.15 -6.14 -17.69
CA LYS A 179 -0.60 -4.80 -17.91
C LYS A 179 0.21 -4.34 -16.69
N LEU A 180 -0.31 -4.52 -15.48
CA LEU A 180 0.38 -4.15 -14.24
C LEU A 180 1.72 -4.88 -14.09
N VAL A 181 1.72 -6.21 -14.25
CA VAL A 181 2.95 -7.01 -14.14
C VAL A 181 3.97 -6.59 -15.20
N LEU A 182 3.54 -6.45 -16.45
CA LEU A 182 4.43 -6.04 -17.55
C LEU A 182 5.07 -4.68 -17.26
N THR A 183 4.27 -3.68 -16.90
CA THR A 183 4.78 -2.34 -16.65
C THR A 183 5.65 -2.29 -15.39
N ALA A 184 5.25 -2.94 -14.29
CA ALA A 184 6.07 -3.01 -13.07
C ALA A 184 7.47 -3.57 -13.37
N LYS A 185 7.54 -4.68 -14.12
CA LYS A 185 8.83 -5.30 -14.49
C LYS A 185 9.66 -4.42 -15.42
N ALA A 186 9.03 -3.71 -16.36
CA ALA A 186 9.73 -2.77 -17.24
C ALA A 186 10.48 -1.66 -16.47
N PHE A 187 9.97 -1.28 -15.29
CA PHE A 187 10.58 -0.28 -14.41
C PHE A 187 11.31 -0.89 -13.19
N ASN A 188 11.54 -2.20 -13.18
CA ASN A 188 12.17 -2.94 -12.07
C ASN A 188 11.47 -2.76 -10.70
N LEU A 189 10.14 -2.65 -10.73
CA LEU A 189 9.27 -2.57 -9.55
C LEU A 189 8.70 -3.95 -9.20
N GLN A 190 8.42 -4.18 -7.92
CA GLN A 190 7.65 -5.34 -7.49
C GLN A 190 6.19 -5.20 -7.97
N ALA A 191 5.56 -6.34 -8.28
CA ALA A 191 4.14 -6.41 -8.63
C ALA A 191 3.43 -7.29 -7.60
N ILE A 192 2.50 -6.71 -6.85
CA ILE A 192 1.71 -7.38 -5.83
C ILE A 192 0.28 -7.52 -6.34
N ASP A 193 -0.19 -8.77 -6.39
CA ASP A 193 -1.51 -9.12 -6.91
C ASP A 193 -2.63 -8.78 -5.90
N MET A 194 -3.87 -8.93 -6.37
CA MET A 194 -5.07 -8.56 -5.63
C MET A 194 -5.27 -9.29 -4.30
N VAL A 195 -6.04 -8.65 -3.40
CA VAL A 195 -6.53 -9.31 -2.19
C VAL A 195 -7.55 -10.40 -2.56
N TYR A 196 -7.44 -11.56 -1.89
CA TYR A 196 -8.39 -12.67 -2.07
C TYR A 196 -9.26 -12.84 -0.81
N ILE A 197 -10.56 -12.55 -0.94
CA ILE A 197 -11.49 -12.42 0.21
C ILE A 197 -12.16 -13.75 0.62
N LYS A 198 -11.95 -14.90 -0.07
CA LYS A 198 -12.52 -16.18 0.42
C LYS A 198 -11.78 -16.67 1.67
N TYR A 199 -12.18 -16.18 2.83
CA TYR A 199 -11.87 -16.75 4.14
C TYR A 199 -12.92 -17.81 4.49
N LYS A 200 -12.87 -18.97 3.83
CA LYS A 200 -13.61 -20.16 4.29
C LYS A 200 -12.60 -21.21 4.76
N GLY A 201 -12.85 -21.70 5.98
CA GLY A 201 -12.09 -22.78 6.59
C GLY A 201 -12.10 -24.04 5.74
N ASN A 202 -11.04 -24.83 5.92
CA ASN A 202 -10.71 -26.10 5.27
C ASN A 202 -10.11 -26.00 3.85
N GLY A 203 -8.78 -26.11 3.80
CA GLY A 203 -8.09 -26.98 2.85
C GLY A 203 -7.75 -26.46 1.45
N GLU A 204 -8.49 -25.52 0.87
CA GLU A 204 -8.25 -25.11 -0.52
C GLU A 204 -7.56 -23.75 -0.63
N LYS A 205 -6.31 -23.67 -0.17
CA LYS A 205 -5.36 -22.64 -0.61
C LYS A 205 -4.32 -23.30 -1.49
N ARG A 206 -4.35 -23.03 -2.81
CA ARG A 206 -3.22 -23.05 -3.79
C ARG A 206 -3.67 -23.49 -5.19
N SER A 207 -4.39 -22.65 -5.91
CA SER A 207 -4.42 -22.79 -7.38
C SER A 207 -4.28 -21.46 -8.12
N LYS A 208 -4.64 -20.33 -7.50
CA LYS A 208 -4.59 -19.02 -8.16
C LYS A 208 -3.30 -18.21 -7.93
N SER A 209 -2.54 -18.47 -6.85
CA SER A 209 -1.24 -17.81 -6.59
C SER A 209 -0.09 -18.32 -7.48
N ASN A 210 -0.29 -19.37 -8.28
CA ASN A 210 0.75 -19.99 -9.12
C ASN A 210 0.69 -19.59 -10.60
N LYS A 211 -0.02 -18.52 -10.95
CA LYS A 211 -0.03 -18.01 -12.33
C LYS A 211 0.45 -16.57 -12.30
N LEU A 212 1.63 -16.37 -12.90
CA LEU A 212 2.42 -15.14 -13.03
C LEU A 212 3.55 -15.03 -11.99
N ALA A 213 4.61 -15.80 -12.24
CA ALA A 213 5.97 -15.48 -11.84
C ALA A 213 6.70 -14.88 -13.05
#